data_AF-A0A3D5AJ23-F1
#
_entry.id   AF-A0A3D5AJ23-F1
#
_cell.length_a   1.000
_cell.length_b   1.000
_cell.length_c   1.000
_cell.angle_alpha   90.00
_cell.angle_beta   90.00
_cell.angle_gamma   90.00
#
_symmetry.space_group_name_H-M   'P 1'
#
loop_
_entity.id
_entity.type
_entity.pdbx_description
1 polymer ?
#
loop_
_entity_poly.entity_id
_entity_poly.type
_entity_poly.pdbx_seq_one_letter_code
_entity_poly.pdbx_strand_id
1 'polypeptide(L)' 'ADNGVVWLLTPKAGRDGHVEPSEIAEAAPTAGLASTSTVSAGVDWSATRLVAPKAARSKR' A
#
# COMPACT_ATOMS: atom_id res chain seq x y z
N ALA A 1 10.71 8.25 15.09
CA ALA A 1 9.52 7.97 14.25
C ALA A 1 9.67 6.55 13.76
N ASP A 2 9.13 5.59 14.52
CA ASP A 2 9.80 4.28 14.59
C ASP A 2 9.24 3.26 13.60
N ASN A 3 8.26 3.64 12.77
CA ASN A 3 7.73 2.82 11.69
C ASN A 3 7.48 3.70 10.46
N GLY A 4 8.41 3.69 9.51
CA GLY A 4 8.20 4.35 8.22
C GLY A 4 6.97 3.77 7.53
N VAL A 5 6.12 4.65 7.00
CA VAL A 5 4.91 4.31 6.27
C VAL A 5 4.99 4.96 4.89
N VAL A 6 4.67 4.19 3.86
CA VAL A 6 4.45 4.69 2.50
C VAL A 6 2.96 4.57 2.21
N TRP A 7 2.36 5.62 1.65
CA TRP A 7 0.98 5.60 1.17
C TRP A 7 0.99 5.55 -0.36
N LEU A 8 0.38 4.50 -0.92
CA LEU A 8 0.14 4.38 -2.35
C LEU A 8 -1.26 4.91 -2.65
N LEU A 9 -1.37 5.93 -3.49
CA LEU A 9 -2.66 6.46 -3.93
C LEU A 9 -3.00 5.90 -5.31
N THR A 10 -4.19 5.34 -5.44
CA THR A 10 -4.74 4.84 -6.71
C THR A 10 -6.11 5.44 -6.98
N PRO A 11 -6.48 5.68 -8.24
CA PRO A 11 -7.85 6.03 -8.61
C PRO A 11 -8.82 4.95 -8.11
N LYS A 12 -10.01 5.34 -7.68
CA LYS A 12 -11.08 4.41 -7.27
C LYS A 12 -11.63 3.63 -8.47
N ALA A 13 -12.27 2.50 -8.17
CA ALA A 13 -12.90 1.62 -9.15
C ALA A 13 -13.77 2.40 -10.16
N GLY A 14 -13.69 2.00 -11.43
CA GLY A 14 -14.36 2.66 -12.55
C GLY A 14 -13.63 3.90 -13.09
N ARG A 15 -12.45 4.25 -12.56
CA ARG A 15 -11.58 5.29 -13.13
C ARG A 15 -10.37 4.66 -13.83
N ASP A 16 -9.85 5.38 -14.83
CA ASP A 16 -8.65 4.97 -15.53
C ASP A 16 -7.44 4.90 -14.57
N GLY A 17 -6.60 3.90 -14.75
CA GLY A 17 -5.49 3.60 -13.85
C GLY A 17 -5.90 3.05 -12.48
N HIS A 18 -7.15 2.61 -12.29
CA HIS A 18 -7.54 1.87 -11.09
C HIS A 18 -6.70 0.60 -10.94
N VAL A 19 -6.24 0.36 -9.72
CA VAL A 19 -5.53 -0.87 -9.34
C VAL A 19 -6.27 -1.48 -8.15
N GLU A 20 -6.58 -2.77 -8.26
CA GLU A 20 -7.28 -3.51 -7.23
C GLU A 20 -6.39 -3.71 -5.99
N PRO A 21 -6.94 -3.67 -4.76
CA PRO A 21 -6.16 -3.86 -3.54
C PRO A 21 -5.40 -5.20 -3.49
N SER A 22 -5.92 -6.26 -4.11
CA SER A 22 -5.24 -7.56 -4.19
C SER A 22 -3.98 -7.51 -5.04
N GLU A 23 -4.00 -6.80 -6.16
CA GLU A 23 -2.82 -6.62 -7.02
C GLU A 23 -1.73 -5.82 -6.29
N ILE A 24 -2.13 -4.78 -5.54
CA ILE A 24 -1.20 -4.03 -4.68
C ILE A 24 -0.59 -4.95 -3.61
N ALA A 25 -1.40 -5.80 -2.98
CA ALA A 25 -0.95 -6.74 -1.95
C ALA A 25 0.02 -7.80 -2.50
N GLU A 26 -0.21 -8.27 -3.72
CA GLU A 26 0.66 -9.21 -4.43
C GLU A 26 1.99 -8.56 -4.86
N ALA A 27 1.94 -7.30 -5.30
CA ALA A 27 3.13 -6.58 -5.77
C ALA A 27 4.00 -6.03 -4.63
N ALA A 28 3.42 -5.61 -3.50
CA ALA A 28 4.15 -4.97 -2.38
C ALA A 28 5.39 -5.76 -1.87
N PRO A 29 5.37 -7.11 -1.77
CA PRO A 29 6.53 -7.89 -1.39
C PRO A 29 7.76 -7.68 -2.27
N THR A 30 7.59 -7.38 -3.56
CA THR A 30 8.71 -7.13 -4.48
C THR A 30 9.54 -5.91 -4.07
N ALA A 31 8.91 -4.95 -3.41
CA ALA A 31 9.54 -3.75 -2.85
C ALA A 31 9.97 -3.92 -1.38
N GLY A 32 9.84 -5.11 -0.81
CA GLY A 32 10.10 -5.36 0.63
C GLY A 32 9.06 -4.71 1.56
N LEU A 33 7.84 -4.49 1.05
CA LEU A 33 6.74 -3.87 1.79
C LEU A 33 5.57 -4.86 1.93
N ALA A 34 4.66 -4.54 2.84
CA ALA A 34 3.38 -5.21 3.01
C ALA A 34 2.26 -4.18 3.08
N SER A 35 1.14 -4.46 2.41
CA SER A 35 -0.09 -3.67 2.56
C SER A 35 -0.81 -4.03 3.86
N THR A 36 -1.35 -3.04 4.57
CA THR A 36 -2.04 -3.27 5.86
C THR A 36 -3.48 -2.81 5.88
N SER A 37 -3.80 -1.72 5.17
CA SER A 37 -5.14 -1.15 5.13
C SER A 37 -5.29 -0.28 3.89
N THR A 38 -6.52 -0.17 3.40
CA THR A 38 -6.90 0.77 2.34
C THR A 38 -7.99 1.68 2.87
N VAL A 39 -7.86 2.98 2.62
CA VAL A 39 -8.81 4.01 3.05
C VAL A 39 -9.23 4.87 1.86
N SER A 40 -10.40 5.50 1.95
CA SER A 40 -10.77 6.55 1.00
C SER A 40 -9.93 7.80 1.27
N ALA A 41 -9.23 8.30 0.26
CA ALA A 41 -8.35 9.48 0.34
C ALA A 41 -8.90 10.67 -0.46
N GLY A 42 -10.23 10.76 -0.56
CA GLY A 42 -10.94 11.82 -1.28
C GLY A 42 -12.07 11.26 -2.13
N VAL A 43 -12.58 12.08 -3.04
CA VAL A 43 -13.66 11.68 -3.96
C VAL A 43 -13.18 10.61 -4.93
N ASP A 44 -12.02 10.83 -5.54
CA ASP A 44 -11.52 10.01 -6.66
C ASP A 44 -10.46 8.99 -6.29
N TRP A 45 -9.91 9.05 -5.07
CA TRP A 45 -8.71 8.33 -4.70
C TRP A 45 -8.91 7.37 -3.53
N SER A 46 -8.28 6.20 -3.63
CA SER A 46 -8.03 5.27 -2.55
C SER A 46 -6.57 5.40 -2.12
N ALA A 47 -6.27 5.22 -0.84
CA ALA A 47 -4.91 5.16 -0.33
C ALA A 47 -4.67 3.83 0.38
N THR A 48 -3.63 3.10 -0.05
CA THR A 48 -3.20 1.85 0.57
C THR A 48 -1.93 2.10 1.39
N ARG A 49 -1.98 1.67 2.64
CA ARG A 49 -0.89 1.78 3.60
C ARG A 49 0.11 0.64 3.38
N LEU A 50 1.36 0.99 3.09
CA LEU A 50 2.47 0.07 2.92
C LEU A 50 3.50 0.27 4.04
N VAL A 51 3.97 -0.82 4.62
CA VAL A 51 4.98 -0.82 5.68
C VAL A 51 6.04 -1.90 5.48
N ALA A 52 7.22 -1.69 6.03
CA ALA A 52 8.22 -2.76 6.11
C ALA A 52 7.72 -3.88 7.05
N PRO A 53 7.79 -5.17 6.65
CA PRO A 53 7.45 -6.29 7.52
C PRO A 53 8.31 -6.31 8.79
N LYS A 54 7.71 -6.63 9.95
CA LYS A 54 8.44 -6.73 11.23
C LYS A 54 9.65 -7.67 11.17
N ALA A 55 9.55 -8.79 10.45
CA ALA A 55 10.63 -9.75 10.29
C ALA A 55 11.83 -9.20 9.48
N ALA A 56 11.60 -8.31 8.51
CA ALA A 56 12.66 -7.69 7.70
C ALA A 56 13.53 -6.74 8.55
N ARG A 57 12.97 -6.18 9.62
CA ARG A 57 13.70 -5.31 10.55
C ARG A 57 14.64 -6.08 11.47
N SER A 58 14.40 -7.37 11.69
CA SER A 58 15.24 -8.22 12.55
C SER A 58 16.57 -8.65 11.90
N LYS A 59 16.76 -8.41 10.60
CA LYS A 59 17.97 -8.81 9.85
C LYS A 59 18.90 -7.64 9.52
N ARG A 60 18.71 -6.47 10.14
CA ARG A 60 19.56 -5.28 9.96
C ARG A 60 20.47 -5.07 11.15
#